data_AF-A0A1Y1YQJ6-F1
#
_entry.id   AF-A0A1Y1YQJ6-F1
#
_cell.length_a   1.000
_cell.length_b   1.000
_cell.length_c   1.000
_cell.angle_alpha   90.00
_cell.angle_beta   90.00
_cell.angle_gamma   90.00
#
_symmetry.space_group_name_H-M   'P 1'
#
loop_
_entity.id
_entity.type
_entity.pdbx_description
1 polymer ?
#
loop_
_entity_poly.entity_id
_entity_poly.type
_entity_poly.pdbx_seq_one_letter_code
_entity_poly.pdbx_strand_id
1 'polypeptide(L)'
;MRYWDDWICDICAREFASEDNLLNHEITHREADIECYGCNQFFTTYGGMIIHLESGACASRIDAQDLNRSAAKCFQWKKWTNKAFRWRLLNYGTIEKGEYPYKCPCCESAMPKLSSLFMHVASQACEETLDEGTIGKLQRYLFNRHWGGENSR
;
A
#
# COMPACT_ATOMS: atom_id res chain seq x y z
N MET A 1 8.54 33.65 21.78
CA MET A 1 8.99 33.66 20.37
C MET A 1 9.84 32.42 20.18
N ARG A 2 9.36 31.41 19.45
CA ARG A 2 10.16 30.24 19.07
C ARG A 2 10.80 30.54 17.72
N TYR A 3 12.11 30.40 17.69
CA TYR A 3 12.99 30.71 16.59
C TYR A 3 13.33 29.37 15.91
N TRP A 4 13.01 29.29 14.61
CA TRP A 4 13.59 28.40 13.57
C TRP A 4 12.94 27.00 13.39
N ASP A 5 12.49 26.79 12.15
CA ASP A 5 11.84 25.63 11.55
C ASP A 5 12.79 24.42 11.44
N ASP A 6 13.16 23.81 12.55
CA ASP A 6 13.93 22.57 12.50
C ASP A 6 12.97 21.36 12.56
N TRP A 7 12.96 20.56 11.49
CA TRP A 7 12.23 19.29 11.44
C TRP A 7 13.06 18.22 12.15
N ILE A 8 12.98 18.19 13.48
CA ILE A 8 13.76 17.28 14.35
C ILE A 8 12.89 16.13 14.86
N CYS A 9 13.42 14.91 14.81
CA CYS A 9 12.79 13.77 15.44
C CYS A 9 12.89 13.81 16.96
N ASP A 10 11.76 13.81 17.67
CA ASP A 10 11.73 13.82 19.14
C ASP A 10 12.29 12.55 19.80
N ILE A 11 12.42 11.45 19.05
CA ILE A 11 12.89 10.16 19.57
C ILE A 11 14.40 10.02 19.45
N CYS A 12 14.99 10.43 18.33
CA CYS A 12 16.42 10.24 18.05
C CYS A 12 17.20 11.54 17.79
N ALA A 13 16.54 12.69 17.89
CA ALA A 13 17.10 14.03 17.67
C ALA A 13 17.73 14.25 16.27
N ARG A 14 17.38 13.43 15.27
CA ARG A 14 17.85 13.60 13.90
C ARG A 14 17.11 14.75 13.22
N GLU A 15 17.85 15.60 12.52
CA GLU A 15 17.34 16.71 11.71
C GLU A 15 16.99 16.27 10.29
N PHE A 16 15.93 16.86 9.74
CA PHE A 16 15.43 16.60 8.39
C PHE A 16 15.24 17.90 7.61
N ALA A 17 15.32 17.79 6.29
CA ALA A 17 15.20 18.93 5.38
C ALA A 17 13.74 19.39 5.15
N SER A 18 12.74 18.61 5.56
CA SER A 18 11.31 18.93 5.44
C SER A 18 10.47 18.17 6.45
N GLU A 19 9.26 18.67 6.73
CA GLU A 19 8.26 18.01 7.58
C GLU A 19 7.92 16.61 7.05
N ASP A 20 7.68 16.47 5.75
CA ASP A 20 7.41 15.17 5.11
C ASP A 20 8.51 14.13 5.36
N ASN A 21 9.78 14.56 5.34
CA ASN A 21 10.91 13.69 5.58
C ASN A 21 10.95 13.24 7.04
N LEU A 22 10.64 14.14 7.98
CA LEU A 22 10.50 13.82 9.39
C LEU A 22 9.34 12.84 9.62
N LEU A 23 8.15 13.13 9.10
CA LEU A 23 6.97 12.27 9.24
C LEU A 23 7.21 10.87 8.69
N ASN A 24 7.87 10.75 7.52
CA ASN A 24 8.26 9.45 6.98
C ASN A 24 9.30 8.75 7.83
N HIS A 25 10.25 9.48 8.43
CA HIS A 25 11.23 8.91 9.33
C HIS A 25 10.62 8.39 10.64
N GLU A 26 9.64 9.08 11.21
CA GLU A 26 8.99 8.65 12.46
C GLU A 26 8.36 7.26 12.34
N ILE A 27 8.00 6.83 11.13
CA ILE A 27 7.55 5.45 10.85
C ILE A 27 8.61 4.42 11.28
N THR A 28 9.91 4.74 11.21
CA THR A 28 11.01 3.84 11.64
C THR A 28 11.04 3.60 13.15
N HIS A 29 10.37 4.44 13.93
CA HIS A 29 10.23 4.27 15.37
C HIS A 29 8.94 3.57 15.77
N ARG A 30 8.01 3.34 14.83
CA ARG A 30 6.75 2.64 15.12
C ARG A 30 7.01 1.16 15.31
N GLU A 31 6.25 0.55 16.22
CA GLU A 31 6.20 -0.90 16.34
C GLU A 31 5.58 -1.51 15.08
N ALA A 32 6.00 -2.73 14.73
CA ALA A 32 5.41 -3.47 13.63
C ALA A 32 4.09 -4.10 14.11
N ASP A 33 2.97 -3.51 13.74
CA ASP A 33 1.61 -3.88 14.19
C ASP A 33 0.71 -4.37 13.05
N ILE A 34 1.16 -4.26 11.79
CA ILE A 34 0.41 -4.71 10.62
C ILE A 34 0.79 -6.14 10.29
N GLU A 35 -0.09 -7.09 10.62
CA GLU A 35 0.09 -8.50 10.30
C GLU A 35 -0.11 -8.79 8.80
N CYS A 36 0.73 -9.66 8.26
CA CYS A 36 0.63 -10.12 6.88
C CYS A 36 -0.63 -10.95 6.65
N TYR A 37 -1.25 -10.79 5.48
CA TYR A 37 -2.49 -11.47 5.13
C TYR A 37 -2.44 -13.00 5.06
N GLY A 38 -1.26 -13.63 5.08
CA GLY A 38 -1.18 -15.09 5.05
C GLY A 38 -0.05 -15.69 5.87
N CYS A 39 0.73 -14.89 6.59
CA CYS A 39 1.74 -15.41 7.52
C CYS A 39 1.85 -14.52 8.75
N ASN A 40 2.54 -15.01 9.78
CA ASN A 40 2.60 -14.36 11.09
C ASN A 40 3.71 -13.30 11.17
N GLN A 41 4.05 -12.66 10.04
CA GLN A 41 5.03 -11.57 9.97
C GLN A 41 4.32 -10.23 10.16
N PHE A 42 4.97 -9.32 10.89
CA PHE A 42 4.45 -7.99 11.17
C PHE A 42 5.27 -6.92 10.45
N PHE A 43 4.61 -5.84 10.05
CA PHE A 43 5.19 -4.73 9.31
C PHE A 43 4.81 -3.40 9.97
N THR A 44 5.68 -2.40 9.86
CA THR A 44 5.42 -1.02 10.35
C THR A 44 4.54 -0.21 9.41
N THR A 45 4.38 -0.66 8.15
CA THR A 45 3.55 0.00 7.14
C THR A 45 2.78 -0.99 6.29
N TYR A 46 1.61 -0.56 5.84
CA TYR A 46 0.78 -1.34 4.94
C TYR A 46 1.48 -1.56 3.57
N GLY A 47 2.11 -0.52 3.03
CA GLY A 47 2.92 -0.63 1.81
C GLY A 47 4.04 -1.66 1.93
N GLY A 48 4.72 -1.72 3.09
CA GLY A 48 5.75 -2.71 3.38
C GLY A 48 5.22 -4.15 3.37
N MET A 49 4.07 -4.41 3.99
CA MET A 49 3.41 -5.72 3.96
C MET A 49 3.03 -6.13 2.51
N ILE A 50 2.50 -5.19 1.71
CA ILE A 50 2.19 -5.46 0.29
C ILE A 50 3.46 -5.75 -0.52
N ILE A 51 4.58 -5.05 -0.27
CA ILE A 51 5.87 -5.36 -0.91
C ILE A 51 6.33 -6.77 -0.57
N HIS A 52 6.19 -7.19 0.69
CA HIS A 52 6.52 -8.54 1.12
C HIS A 52 5.75 -9.59 0.32
N LEU A 53 4.43 -9.41 0.16
CA LEU A 53 3.60 -10.27 -0.69
C LEU A 53 4.04 -10.20 -2.16
N GLU A 54 4.15 -9.00 -2.74
CA GLU A 54 4.52 -8.80 -4.15
C GLU A 54 5.90 -9.38 -4.50
N SER A 55 6.82 -9.46 -3.54
CA SER A 55 8.16 -10.03 -3.73
C SER A 55 8.18 -11.57 -3.79
N GLY A 56 7.09 -12.22 -3.40
CA GLY A 56 7.03 -13.68 -3.26
C GLY A 56 7.77 -14.23 -2.04
N ALA A 57 8.20 -13.35 -1.11
CA ALA A 57 8.87 -13.76 0.12
C ALA A 57 7.90 -14.34 1.17
N CYS A 58 6.59 -14.25 0.95
CA CYS A 58 5.59 -14.73 1.88
C CYS A 58 5.47 -16.25 1.89
N ALA A 59 5.53 -16.85 3.07
CA ALA A 59 5.35 -18.30 3.26
C ALA A 59 3.96 -18.80 2.83
N SER A 60 2.95 -17.92 2.83
CA SER A 60 1.57 -18.23 2.40
C SER A 60 1.44 -18.46 0.89
N ARG A 61 2.47 -18.10 0.12
CA ARG A 61 2.50 -18.08 -1.35
C ARG A 61 1.58 -17.05 -1.99
N ILE A 62 0.90 -16.19 -1.22
CA ILE A 62 0.25 -15.01 -1.78
C ILE A 62 1.33 -14.14 -2.43
N ASP A 63 1.17 -13.87 -3.72
CA ASP A 63 2.14 -13.13 -4.51
C ASP A 63 1.55 -11.90 -5.22
N ALA A 64 2.35 -11.25 -6.06
CA ALA A 64 1.90 -10.13 -6.87
C ALA A 64 0.72 -10.49 -7.80
N GLN A 65 0.70 -11.69 -8.38
CA GLN A 65 -0.38 -12.09 -9.30
C GLN A 65 -1.70 -12.25 -8.55
N ASP A 66 -1.67 -12.82 -7.35
CA ASP A 66 -2.84 -12.95 -6.49
C ASP A 66 -3.42 -11.58 -6.14
N LEU A 67 -2.58 -10.65 -5.66
CA LEU A 67 -2.99 -9.29 -5.31
C LEU A 67 -3.55 -8.54 -6.53
N ASN A 68 -2.88 -8.66 -7.68
CA ASN A 68 -3.30 -8.04 -8.92
C ASN A 68 -4.68 -8.54 -9.39
N ARG A 69 -4.89 -9.85 -9.37
CA ARG A 69 -6.19 -10.48 -9.67
C ARG A 69 -7.25 -10.02 -8.68
N SER A 70 -6.93 -9.96 -7.39
CA SER A 70 -7.84 -9.52 -6.33
C SER A 70 -8.27 -8.06 -6.53
N ALA A 71 -7.34 -7.15 -6.75
CA ALA A 71 -7.63 -5.74 -7.02
C ALA A 71 -8.51 -5.55 -8.26
N ALA A 72 -8.29 -6.37 -9.29
CA ALA A 72 -9.16 -6.40 -10.47
C ALA A 72 -10.53 -7.05 -10.17
N LYS A 73 -10.63 -8.07 -9.33
CA LYS A 73 -11.94 -8.71 -9.00
C LYS A 73 -12.88 -7.79 -8.22
N CYS A 74 -12.36 -6.82 -7.48
CA CYS A 74 -13.19 -5.90 -6.72
C CYS A 74 -14.17 -5.11 -7.62
N PHE A 75 -15.41 -4.92 -7.15
CA PHE A 75 -16.45 -4.21 -7.90
C PHE A 75 -16.06 -2.77 -8.27
N GLN A 76 -15.31 -2.11 -7.38
CA GLN A 76 -14.88 -0.72 -7.54
C GLN A 76 -13.57 -0.55 -8.33
N TRP A 77 -13.07 -1.62 -8.97
CA TRP A 77 -11.79 -1.63 -9.70
C TRP A 77 -11.53 -0.42 -10.60
N LYS A 78 -12.55 0.18 -11.23
CA LYS A 78 -12.41 1.33 -12.13
C LYS A 78 -11.76 2.55 -11.46
N LYS A 79 -11.81 2.60 -10.13
CA LYS A 79 -11.27 3.69 -9.33
C LYS A 79 -9.75 3.66 -9.26
N TRP A 80 -9.14 2.48 -9.25
CA TRP A 80 -7.70 2.31 -9.07
C TRP A 80 -7.02 1.49 -10.15
N THR A 81 -7.77 0.89 -11.07
CA THR A 81 -7.23 0.09 -12.18
C THR A 81 -7.64 0.71 -13.51
N ASN A 82 -6.65 0.97 -14.35
CA ASN A 82 -6.87 1.39 -15.73
C ASN A 82 -7.51 0.23 -16.53
N LYS A 83 -8.61 0.55 -17.23
CA LYS A 83 -9.46 -0.42 -17.96
C LYS A 83 -8.68 -1.24 -18.97
N ALA A 84 -7.65 -0.68 -19.61
CA ALA A 84 -6.84 -1.39 -20.59
C ALA A 84 -6.19 -2.66 -20.02
N PHE A 85 -5.84 -2.65 -18.73
CA PHE A 85 -5.11 -3.73 -18.09
C PHE A 85 -5.99 -4.73 -17.35
N ARG A 86 -7.24 -4.35 -17.04
CA ARG A 86 -8.18 -5.17 -16.25
C ARG A 86 -8.23 -6.62 -16.70
N TRP A 87 -8.41 -6.86 -18.00
CA TRP A 87 -8.60 -8.21 -18.51
C TRP A 87 -7.38 -9.09 -18.22
N ARG A 88 -6.16 -8.55 -18.43
CA ARG A 88 -4.92 -9.28 -18.15
C ARG A 88 -4.71 -9.49 -16.65
N LEU A 89 -5.00 -8.48 -15.83
CA LEU A 89 -4.92 -8.61 -14.37
C LEU A 89 -5.89 -9.67 -13.83
N LEU A 90 -7.10 -9.80 -14.38
CA LEU A 90 -8.07 -10.83 -13.95
C LEU A 90 -7.61 -12.24 -14.32
N ASN A 91 -7.11 -12.43 -15.53
CA ASN A 91 -6.83 -13.77 -16.08
C ASN A 91 -5.43 -14.26 -15.75
N TYR A 92 -4.44 -13.37 -15.71
CA TYR A 92 -3.03 -13.69 -15.54
C TYR A 92 -2.44 -13.06 -14.28
N GLY A 93 -2.94 -11.90 -13.84
CA GLY A 93 -2.34 -11.17 -12.70
C GLY A 93 -0.97 -10.57 -13.04
N THR A 94 -0.57 -10.56 -14.31
CA THR A 94 0.74 -10.12 -14.76
C THR A 94 0.78 -8.64 -15.12
N ILE A 95 1.93 -8.03 -14.87
CA ILE A 95 2.28 -6.66 -15.24
C ILE A 95 3.67 -6.72 -15.85
N GLU A 96 3.83 -6.15 -17.02
CA GLU A 96 5.08 -6.06 -17.77
C GLU A 96 5.83 -4.79 -17.39
N LYS A 97 7.13 -4.79 -17.68
CA LYS A 97 7.98 -3.65 -17.39
C LYS A 97 7.51 -2.42 -18.18
N GLY A 98 7.39 -1.29 -17.49
CA GLY A 98 6.97 -0.02 -18.09
C GLY A 98 5.47 0.18 -18.17
N GLU A 99 4.67 -0.74 -17.63
CA GLU A 99 3.22 -0.56 -17.52
C GLU A 99 2.80 0.00 -16.16
N TYR A 100 1.72 0.79 -16.20
CA TYR A 100 1.19 1.49 -15.03
C TYR A 100 -0.31 1.21 -14.92
N PRO A 101 -0.69 0.00 -14.50
CA PRO A 101 -2.09 -0.40 -14.47
C PRO A 101 -2.86 0.23 -13.33
N TYR A 102 -2.17 0.69 -12.28
CA TYR A 102 -2.79 1.30 -11.12
C TYR A 102 -2.81 2.82 -11.23
N LYS A 103 -3.83 3.43 -10.64
CA LYS A 103 -3.95 4.89 -10.57
C LYS A 103 -4.51 5.35 -9.23
N CYS A 104 -4.07 6.51 -8.77
CA CYS A 104 -4.68 7.16 -7.63
C CYS A 104 -6.05 7.73 -8.01
N PRO A 105 -7.14 7.45 -7.27
CA PRO A 105 -8.47 8.00 -7.58
C PRO A 105 -8.60 9.50 -7.29
N CYS A 106 -7.69 10.08 -6.50
CA CYS A 106 -7.67 11.51 -6.17
C CYS A 106 -6.93 12.32 -7.24
N CYS A 107 -5.68 11.96 -7.55
CA CYS A 107 -4.80 12.75 -8.41
C CYS A 107 -4.49 12.10 -9.78
N GLU A 108 -5.05 10.92 -10.07
CA GLU A 108 -4.85 10.16 -11.32
C GLU A 108 -3.40 9.73 -11.63
N SER A 109 -2.48 9.92 -10.69
CA SER A 109 -1.08 9.45 -10.81
C SER A 109 -1.04 7.94 -11.07
N ALA A 110 -0.32 7.55 -12.12
CA ALA A 110 -0.24 6.17 -12.58
C ALA A 110 0.95 5.44 -11.93
N MET A 111 0.74 4.21 -11.48
CA MET A 111 1.70 3.43 -10.70
C MET A 111 1.81 1.98 -11.20
N PRO A 112 3.01 1.38 -11.16
CA PRO A 112 3.25 0.05 -11.70
C PRO A 112 2.80 -1.07 -10.76
N LYS A 113 2.62 -0.79 -9.47
CA LYS A 113 2.36 -1.77 -8.42
C LYS A 113 1.30 -1.29 -7.42
N LEU A 114 0.68 -2.22 -6.70
CA LEU A 114 -0.24 -1.89 -5.62
C LEU A 114 0.52 -1.29 -4.43
N SER A 115 1.69 -1.82 -4.11
CA SER A 115 2.57 -1.24 -3.07
C SER A 115 2.84 0.25 -3.31
N SER A 116 3.16 0.62 -4.55
CA SER A 116 3.38 2.02 -4.94
C SER A 116 2.14 2.89 -4.71
N LEU A 117 0.94 2.39 -5.05
CA LEU A 117 -0.33 3.09 -4.80
C LEU A 117 -0.58 3.30 -3.30
N PHE A 118 -0.38 2.28 -2.47
CA PHE A 118 -0.57 2.41 -1.04
C PHE A 118 0.47 3.34 -0.39
N MET A 119 1.73 3.29 -0.83
CA MET A 119 2.77 4.21 -0.35
C MET A 119 2.48 5.66 -0.74
N HIS A 120 2.02 5.91 -1.97
CA HIS A 120 1.62 7.24 -2.44
C HIS A 120 0.52 7.85 -1.57
N VAL A 121 -0.50 7.06 -1.24
CA VAL A 121 -1.63 7.47 -0.41
C VAL A 121 -1.21 7.65 1.06
N ALA A 122 -0.22 6.88 1.53
CA ALA A 122 0.32 7.02 2.88
C ALA A 122 1.27 8.22 3.06
N SER A 123 1.92 8.70 1.99
CA SER A 123 2.96 9.74 2.04
C SER A 123 2.41 11.17 1.93
N GLN A 124 1.10 11.38 2.12
CA GLN A 124 0.42 12.68 1.96
C GLN A 124 0.64 13.37 0.60
N ALA A 125 1.03 12.62 -0.44
CA ALA A 125 1.25 13.17 -1.77
C ALA A 125 -0.06 13.56 -2.50
N CYS A 126 -1.22 13.25 -1.90
CA CYS A 126 -2.55 13.62 -2.35
C CYS A 126 -3.53 13.61 -1.17
N GLU A 127 -4.79 13.99 -1.42
CA GLU A 127 -5.86 14.05 -0.40
C GLU A 127 -6.52 12.69 -0.11
N GLU A 128 -6.14 11.62 -0.81
CA GLU A 128 -6.65 10.27 -0.54
C GLU A 128 -5.93 9.69 0.71
N THR A 129 -6.62 8.82 1.46
CA THR A 129 -6.05 8.16 2.64
C THR A 129 -6.28 6.63 2.65
N LEU A 130 -5.62 5.92 3.58
CA LEU A 130 -5.72 4.46 3.73
C LEU A 130 -6.84 4.01 4.68
N ASP A 131 -7.19 4.84 5.65
CA ASP A 131 -8.22 4.61 6.65
C ASP A 131 -9.63 4.88 6.10
N GLU A 132 -9.74 5.87 5.22
CA GLU A 132 -11.00 6.32 4.63
C GLU A 132 -10.93 6.32 3.09
N GLY A 133 -11.97 6.83 2.43
CA GLY A 133 -11.95 6.99 0.98
C GLY A 133 -12.07 5.69 0.15
N THR A 134 -11.55 5.75 -1.08
CA THR A 134 -11.66 4.69 -2.07
C THR A 134 -10.52 3.68 -1.95
N ILE A 135 -9.31 4.14 -1.63
CA ILE A 135 -8.16 3.26 -1.42
C ILE A 135 -8.28 2.48 -0.10
N GLY A 136 -8.84 3.07 0.97
CA GLY A 136 -9.17 2.32 2.18
C GLY A 136 -10.17 1.18 1.94
N LYS A 137 -11.12 1.34 1.00
CA LYS A 137 -12.03 0.26 0.59
C LYS A 137 -11.31 -0.86 -0.15
N LEU A 138 -10.32 -0.53 -0.99
CA LEU A 138 -9.47 -1.53 -1.63
C LEU A 138 -8.65 -2.29 -0.58
N GLN A 139 -8.02 -1.59 0.37
CA GLN A 139 -7.29 -2.21 1.48
C GLN A 139 -8.18 -3.21 2.24
N ARG A 140 -9.37 -2.78 2.68
CA ARG A 140 -10.31 -3.64 3.41
C ARG A 140 -10.77 -4.84 2.57
N TYR A 141 -10.97 -4.65 1.27
CA TYR A 141 -11.31 -5.74 0.37
C TYR A 141 -10.18 -6.78 0.29
N LEU A 142 -8.92 -6.34 0.14
CA LEU A 142 -7.77 -7.25 0.07
C LEU A 142 -7.59 -8.00 1.40
N PHE A 143 -7.70 -7.30 2.54
CA PHE A 143 -7.68 -7.91 3.86
C PHE A 143 -8.73 -9.01 3.98
N ASN A 144 -10.01 -8.71 3.73
CA ASN A 144 -11.08 -9.70 3.86
C ASN A 144 -10.90 -10.90 2.92
N ARG A 145 -10.31 -10.69 1.74
CA ARG A 145 -10.14 -11.74 0.73
C ARG A 145 -9.00 -12.71 1.05
N HIS A 146 -7.93 -12.21 1.67
CA HIS A 146 -6.72 -13.00 1.93
C HIS A 146 -6.59 -13.44 3.38
N TRP A 147 -7.11 -12.66 4.34
CA TRP A 147 -7.13 -12.97 5.77
C TRP A 147 -8.49 -13.51 6.26
N GLY A 148 -9.60 -12.95 5.76
CA GLY A 148 -10.96 -13.17 6.30
C GLY A 148 -11.61 -14.53 6.00
N GLY A 149 -10.87 -15.52 5.49
CA GLY A 149 -11.39 -16.83 5.10
C GLY A 149 -11.21 -17.97 6.10
N GLU A 150 -10.24 -17.88 7.03
CA GLU A 150 -9.80 -19.06 7.81
C GLU A 150 -9.57 -18.84 9.31
N ASN A 151 -10.01 -17.71 9.89
CA ASN A 151 -9.91 -17.47 11.35
C ASN A 151 -11.28 -17.40 12.06
N SER A 152 -12.16 -18.37 11.77
CA SER A 152 -13.32 -18.71 12.59
C SER A 152 -13.23 -20.15 13.11
N ARG A 153 -12.22 -20.43 13.94
CA ARG A 153 -12.19 -21.60 14.82
C ARG A 153 -11.61 -21.23 16.16
#